data_AF-A0A0R3TBY4-F1
#
_entry.id   AF-A0A0R3TBY4-F1
#
_cell.length_a   1.000
_cell.length_b   1.000
_cell.length_c   1.000
_cell.angle_alpha   90.00
_cell.angle_beta   90.00
_cell.angle_gamma   90.00
#
_symmetry.space_group_name_H-M   'P 1'
#
loop_
_entity.id
_entity.type
_entity.pdbx_description
1 polymer ?
#
loop_
_entity_poly.entity_id
_entity_poly.type
_entity_poly.pdbx_seq_one_letter_code
_entity_poly.pdbx_strand_id
1 'polypeptide(L)'
;LKRKYERLRKIEQSHNADEVLLAEIQDYKEQLACPTCKTHKKDAILTKCFHVFCLNCLKTRYETRNRKCPKCNATFGANDYHRIYLT
;
A
#
# COMPACT_ATOMS: atom_id res chain seq x y z
N LEU A 1 17.05 2.54 11.18
CA LEU A 1 18.08 3.54 11.57
C LEU A 1 17.93 4.86 10.83
N LYS A 2 18.04 4.92 9.49
CA LYS A 2 17.87 6.17 8.70
C LYS A 2 16.53 6.91 8.92
N ARG A 3 15.39 6.22 8.78
CA ARG A 3 14.05 6.84 8.95
C ARG A 3 13.80 7.44 10.34
N LYS A 4 14.35 6.81 11.40
CA LYS A 4 14.24 7.30 12.78
C LYS A 4 15.08 8.57 12.98
N TYR A 5 16.26 8.64 12.38
CA TYR A 5 17.13 9.81 12.40
C TYR A 5 16.52 10.99 11.61
N GLU A 6 15.99 10.72 10.41
CA GLU A 6 15.29 11.73 9.61
C GLU A 6 14.07 12.31 10.34
N ARG A 7 13.30 11.46 11.04
CA ARG A 7 12.18 11.89 11.88
C ARG A 7 12.63 12.83 13.01
N LEU A 8 13.65 12.44 13.77
CA LEU A 8 14.17 13.28 14.88
C LEU A 8 14.64 14.64 14.37
N ARG A 9 15.37 14.67 13.26
CA ARG A 9 15.81 15.91 12.62
C ARG A 9 14.63 16.79 12.16
N LYS A 10 13.57 16.19 11.60
CA LYS A 10 12.38 16.92 11.15
C LYS A 10 11.57 17.50 12.32
N ILE A 11 11.56 16.81 13.46
CA ILE A 11 10.95 17.29 14.70
C ILE A 11 11.78 18.45 15.28
N GLU A 12 13.10 18.31 15.38
CA GLU A 12 14.01 19.38 15.87
C GLU A 12 13.94 20.64 15.01
N GLN A 13 13.67 20.51 13.71
CA GLN A 13 13.56 21.63 12.77
C GLN A 13 12.15 22.23 12.70
N SER A 14 11.12 21.58 13.26
CA SER A 14 9.74 22.08 13.24
C SER A 14 9.40 22.81 14.54
N HIS A 15 8.80 24.00 14.43
CA HIS A 15 8.22 24.69 15.59
C HIS A 15 6.87 24.09 16.04
N ASN A 16 6.30 23.16 15.27
CA ASN A 16 5.00 22.54 15.53
C ASN A 16 5.13 21.01 15.50
N ALA A 17 5.17 20.39 16.69
CA ALA A 17 5.28 18.94 16.84
C ALA A 17 4.02 18.20 16.35
N ASP A 18 2.84 18.80 16.52
CA ASP A 18 1.57 18.19 16.12
C ASP A 18 1.45 18.04 14.60
N GLU A 19 1.92 19.05 13.85
CA GLU A 19 1.95 18.98 12.39
C GLU A 19 2.84 17.84 11.88
N VAL A 20 4.01 17.65 12.51
CA VAL A 20 4.91 16.54 12.16
C VAL A 20 4.28 15.19 12.45
N LEU A 21 3.60 15.05 13.60
CA LEU A 21 2.89 13.81 13.97
C LEU A 21 1.73 13.52 13.02
N LEU A 22 0.94 14.52 12.64
CA LEU A 22 -0.17 14.37 11.69
C LEU A 22 0.34 13.95 10.30
N ALA A 23 1.43 14.54 9.83
CA ALA A 23 2.06 14.15 8.58
C ALA A 23 2.56 12.69 8.61
N GLU A 24 3.10 12.24 9.75
CA GLU A 24 3.55 10.86 9.92
C GLU A 24 2.36 9.88 9.92
N ILE A 25 1.28 10.20 10.62
CA ILE A 25 0.03 9.43 10.60
C ILE A 25 -0.50 9.30 9.17
N GLN A 26 -0.44 10.38 8.40
CA GLN A 26 -0.88 10.38 7.00
C GLN A 26 0.01 9.49 6.11
N ASP A 27 1.33 9.55 6.25
CA ASP A 27 2.28 8.68 5.53
C ASP A 27 2.01 7.19 5.83
N TYR A 28 1.78 6.83 7.09
CA TYR A 28 1.41 5.46 7.45
C TYR A 28 0.06 5.03 6.83
N LYS A 29 -0.95 5.91 6.85
CA LYS A 29 -2.25 5.62 6.22
C LYS A 29 -2.10 5.37 4.72
N GLU A 30 -1.30 6.17 4.04
CA GLU A 30 -1.02 6.01 2.61
C GLU A 30 -0.26 4.72 2.31
N GLN A 31 0.71 4.35 3.15
CA GLN A 31 1.43 3.08 3.02
C GLN A 31 0.52 1.87 3.20
N LEU A 32 -0.54 1.95 4.01
CA LEU A 32 -1.52 0.88 4.21
C LEU A 32 -2.66 0.90 3.17
N ALA A 33 -2.82 1.99 2.43
CA ALA A 33 -3.82 2.11 1.38
C ALA A 33 -3.43 1.35 0.11
N CYS A 34 -4.41 0.79 -0.59
CA CYS A 34 -4.23 0.15 -1.88
C CYS A 34 -3.69 1.17 -2.88
N PRO A 35 -2.54 0.92 -3.54
CA PRO A 35 -1.93 1.90 -4.45
C PRO A 35 -2.73 2.10 -5.74
N THR A 36 -3.69 1.21 -6.05
CA THR A 36 -4.53 1.30 -7.25
C THR A 36 -5.73 2.23 -7.06
N CYS A 37 -6.50 2.07 -5.99
CA CYS A 37 -7.67 2.93 -5.74
C CYS A 37 -7.40 4.07 -4.77
N LYS A 38 -6.37 3.97 -3.93
CA LYS A 38 -6.06 4.90 -2.82
C LYS A 38 -7.22 5.09 -1.81
N THR A 39 -8.24 4.24 -1.86
CA THR A 39 -9.43 4.30 -1.00
C THR A 39 -9.47 3.16 0.01
N HIS A 40 -9.31 1.93 -0.47
CA HIS A 40 -9.40 0.73 0.37
C HIS A 40 -8.04 0.39 0.96
N LYS A 41 -8.02 -0.26 2.12
CA LYS A 41 -6.80 -0.84 2.70
C LYS A 41 -6.26 -1.98 1.83
N LYS A 42 -4.96 -2.23 1.93
CA LYS A 42 -4.32 -3.43 1.40
C LYS A 42 -4.85 -4.66 2.13
N ASP A 43 -5.45 -5.60 1.39
CA ASP A 43 -6.02 -6.84 1.93
C ASP A 43 -5.92 -8.03 0.96
N ALA A 44 -5.16 -7.91 -0.13
CA ALA A 44 -4.91 -9.01 -1.05
C ALA A 44 -3.50 -8.97 -1.65
N ILE A 45 -2.90 -10.15 -1.85
CA ILE A 45 -1.57 -10.32 -2.43
C ILE A 45 -1.64 -11.08 -3.75
N LEU A 46 -0.79 -10.71 -4.71
CA LEU A 46 -0.50 -11.52 -5.89
C LEU A 46 0.64 -12.49 -5.60
N THR A 47 0.42 -13.79 -5.72
CA THR A 47 1.43 -14.81 -5.34
C THR A 47 2.60 -14.92 -6.32
N LYS A 48 2.43 -14.45 -7.57
CA LYS A 48 3.49 -14.48 -8.59
C LYS A 48 4.56 -13.41 -8.41
N CYS A 49 4.20 -12.26 -7.84
CA CYS A 49 5.10 -11.11 -7.72
C CYS A 49 5.09 -10.43 -6.34
N PHE A 50 4.31 -10.97 -5.40
CA PHE A 50 4.17 -10.54 -4.01
C PHE A 50 3.75 -9.07 -3.80
N HIS A 51 3.20 -8.43 -4.84
CA HIS A 51 2.64 -7.11 -4.73
C HIS A 51 1.24 -7.14 -4.11
N VAL A 52 1.00 -6.19 -3.19
CA VAL A 52 -0.20 -6.13 -2.35
C VAL A 52 -1.11 -4.98 -2.78
N PHE A 53 -2.40 -5.27 -2.90
CA PHE A 53 -3.47 -4.34 -3.29
C PHE A 53 -4.71 -4.60 -2.43
N CYS A 54 -5.84 -3.96 -2.75
CA CYS A 54 -7.13 -4.40 -2.22
C CYS A 54 -7.76 -5.49 -3.11
N LEU A 55 -8.54 -6.38 -2.50
CA LEU A 55 -9.21 -7.48 -3.17
C LEU A 55 -10.18 -6.98 -4.25
N ASN A 56 -10.88 -5.87 -4.00
CA ASN A 56 -11.78 -5.25 -4.97
C ASN A 56 -11.04 -4.91 -6.27
N CYS A 57 -9.88 -4.24 -6.19
CA CYS A 57 -9.09 -3.90 -7.39
C CYS A 57 -8.59 -5.14 -8.14
N LEU A 58 -8.18 -6.21 -7.43
CA LEU A 58 -7.73 -7.44 -8.08
C LEU A 58 -8.89 -8.20 -8.75
N LYS A 59 -10.04 -8.32 -8.09
CA LYS A 59 -11.24 -8.95 -8.65
C LYS A 59 -11.74 -8.21 -9.90
N THR A 60 -11.89 -6.90 -9.83
CA THR A 60 -12.29 -6.10 -11.01
C THR A 60 -11.33 -6.30 -12.19
N ARG A 61 -10.02 -6.32 -11.95
CA ARG A 61 -9.03 -6.61 -13.01
C ARG A 61 -9.16 -8.01 -13.57
N TYR A 62 -9.42 -9.00 -12.72
CA TYR A 62 -9.60 -10.38 -13.16
C TYR A 62 -10.84 -10.55 -14.05
N GLU A 63 -11.97 -9.97 -13.61
CA GLU A 63 -13.27 -10.00 -14.30
C GLU A 63 -13.23 -9.25 -15.64
N THR A 64 -12.58 -8.08 -15.67
CA THR A 64 -12.39 -7.27 -16.90
C THR A 64 -11.30 -7.82 -17.83
N ARG A 65 -10.76 -9.01 -17.55
CA ARG A 65 -9.67 -9.67 -18.31
C ARG A 65 -8.37 -8.87 -18.37
N ASN A 66 -8.20 -7.83 -17.54
CA ASN A 66 -6.94 -7.11 -17.37
C ASN A 66 -6.04 -7.77 -16.32
N ARG A 67 -5.71 -9.04 -16.57
CA ARG A 67 -5.04 -9.99 -15.65
C ARG A 67 -3.53 -9.75 -15.51
N LYS A 68 -3.13 -8.50 -15.28
CA LYS A 68 -1.74 -8.07 -15.07
C LYS A 68 -1.62 -7.25 -13.79
N CYS A 69 -0.54 -7.49 -13.07
CA CYS A 69 -0.19 -6.77 -11.84
C CYS A 69 -0.13 -5.25 -12.12
N PRO A 70 -0.85 -4.41 -11.35
CA PRO A 70 -0.80 -2.95 -11.53
C PRO A 70 0.59 -2.32 -11.38
N LYS A 71 1.52 -2.99 -10.67
CA LYS A 71 2.84 -2.44 -10.34
C LYS A 71 3.97 -2.92 -11.24
N CYS A 72 3.98 -4.20 -11.61
CA CYS A 72 5.09 -4.81 -12.37
C CYS A 72 4.64 -5.50 -13.67
N ASN A 73 3.34 -5.43 -14.00
CA ASN A 73 2.76 -6.01 -15.21
C ASN A 73 2.85 -7.55 -15.33
N ALA A 74 3.33 -8.26 -14.31
CA ALA A 74 3.31 -9.71 -14.24
C ALA A 74 1.88 -10.25 -14.41
N THR A 75 1.71 -11.30 -15.22
CA THR A 75 0.42 -11.95 -15.43
C THR A 75 -0.02 -12.74 -14.19
N PHE A 76 -1.33 -12.85 -13.97
CA PHE A 76 -1.88 -13.63 -12.86
C PHE A 76 -3.22 -14.29 -13.23
N GLY A 77 -3.47 -15.50 -12.74
CA GLY A 77 -4.70 -16.27 -12.92
C GLY A 77 -5.63 -16.26 -11.70
N ALA A 78 -6.66 -17.12 -11.73
CA ALA A 78 -7.67 -17.24 -10.67
C ALA A 78 -7.07 -17.63 -9.30
N ASN A 79 -6.01 -18.44 -9.33
CA ASN A 79 -5.36 -18.96 -8.13
C ASN A 79 -4.13 -18.13 -7.71
N ASP A 80 -3.90 -16.99 -8.36
CA ASP A 80 -2.69 -16.19 -8.14
C ASP A 80 -2.95 -14.94 -7.29
N TYR A 81 -4.15 -14.79 -6.73
CA TYR A 81 -4.47 -13.73 -5.77
C TYR A 81 -5.23 -14.28 -4.57
N HIS A 82 -4.80 -13.89 -3.37
CA HIS A 82 -5.42 -14.32 -2.12
C HIS A 82 -5.60 -13.17 -1.16
N ARG A 83 -6.60 -13.31 -0.28
CA ARG A 83 -6.84 -12.36 0.80
C ARG A 83 -5.76 -12.51 1.86
N ILE A 84 -5.31 -11.38 2.39
CA ILE A 84 -4.39 -11.30 3.53
C ILE A 84 -4.96 -10.35 4.58
N TYR A 85 -4.51 -10.50 5.82
CA TYR A 85 -4.90 -9.65 6.93
C TYR A 85 -3.64 -8.99 7.49
N LEU A 86 -3.56 -7.67 7.38
CA LEU A 86 -2.50 -6.86 7.96
C LEU A 86 -2.99 -6.38 9.32
N THR A 87 -2.33 -6.84 10.38
CA THR A 87 -2.59 -6.47 11.79
C THR A 87 -1.58 -5.45 12.28
#